data_AF-A0A1J8R256-F1
#
_entry.id   AF-A0A1J8R256-F1
#
_cell.length_a   1.000
_cell.length_b   1.000
_cell.length_c   1.000
_cell.angle_alpha   90.00
_cell.angle_beta   90.00
_cell.angle_gamma   90.00
#
_symmetry.space_group_name_H-M   'P 1'
#
loop_
_entity.id
_entity.type
_entity.pdbx_description
1 polymer ?
#
loop_
_entity_poly.entity_id
_entity_poly.type
_entity_poly.pdbx_seq_one_letter_code
_entity_poly.pdbx_strand_id
1 'polypeptide(L)'
;MDDPGFTALSTRLRRRIDNAFDNAAGNASKPSNHSRKRHKPNPAQSNEFATMEDTSPGGFLVEDAGGFLLEEHEGSTPSPNPISIPLSSVPAALRLLGLPDDEEVLSVFRNAASGWGASLDGSSNVSREDWQAVCAALLEAEDGGGSDDDLPSAHSEIAAVSGKEDDSGSDSDEYRMSVDGDTSEPEASDEEYQDDRPALRKPRDSSKSVSSARLDASQLSTKQKAECREDFARFFPDVPGTELDRQKIMIKDVTRVANLLKEKIKAEEVSLLYLPVFFAEGISLQIIEMLEAFSTSPDKSMNLPDFERMMIVTKLIR
;
A
#
# COMPACT_ATOMS: atom_id res chain seq x y z
N MET A 1 25.71 -13.76 2.49
CA MET A 1 24.85 -14.36 1.45
C MET A 1 23.61 -13.49 1.46
N ASP A 2 23.39 -12.73 0.40
CA ASP A 2 22.23 -11.85 0.32
C ASP A 2 20.95 -12.70 0.25
N ASP A 3 19.90 -12.30 0.97
CA ASP A 3 18.62 -13.00 0.97
C ASP A 3 18.00 -12.96 -0.44
N PRO A 4 17.67 -14.11 -1.07
CA PRO A 4 17.11 -14.14 -2.41
C PRO A 4 15.82 -13.31 -2.51
N GLY A 5 14.98 -13.29 -1.47
CA GLY A 5 13.75 -12.51 -1.43
C GLY A 5 14.02 -11.01 -1.51
N PHE A 6 15.02 -10.52 -0.77
CA PHE A 6 15.42 -9.11 -0.87
C PHE A 6 15.94 -8.75 -2.26
N THR A 7 16.70 -9.65 -2.90
CA THR A 7 17.25 -9.39 -4.25
C THR A 7 16.19 -9.35 -5.35
N ALA A 8 15.06 -10.03 -5.16
CA ALA A 8 13.92 -10.03 -6.08
C ALA A 8 13.19 -8.68 -6.12
N LEU A 9 13.26 -7.89 -5.04
CA LEU A 9 12.61 -6.58 -4.97
C LEU A 9 13.17 -5.58 -6.00
N SER A 10 12.31 -4.64 -6.41
CA SER A 10 12.73 -3.52 -7.26
C SER A 10 13.88 -2.74 -6.62
N THR A 11 14.83 -2.25 -7.43
CA THR A 11 16.00 -1.49 -6.96
C THR A 11 15.60 -0.24 -6.18
N ARG A 12 14.46 0.36 -6.53
CA ARG A 12 13.89 1.51 -5.80
C ARG A 12 13.45 1.11 -4.38
N LEU A 13 12.81 -0.05 -4.23
CA LEU A 13 12.33 -0.53 -2.93
C LEU A 13 13.49 -0.93 -2.03
N ARG A 14 14.47 -1.68 -2.55
CA ARG A 14 15.73 -2.00 -1.82
C ARG A 14 16.41 -0.75 -1.27
N ARG A 15 16.60 0.28 -2.10
CA ARG A 15 17.17 1.56 -1.64
C ARG A 15 16.33 2.24 -0.55
N ARG A 16 15.00 2.13 -0.61
CA ARG A 16 14.13 2.68 0.46
C ARG A 16 14.33 1.92 1.78
N ILE A 17 14.40 0.59 1.72
CA ILE A 17 14.66 -0.28 2.89
C ILE A 17 16.01 0.07 3.53
N ASP A 18 17.07 0.17 2.71
CA ASP A 18 18.41 0.55 3.19
C ASP A 18 18.46 1.96 3.77
N ASN A 19 17.86 2.94 3.07
CA ASN A 19 17.82 4.32 3.56
C ASN A 19 17.04 4.43 4.89
N ALA A 20 15.97 3.66 5.07
CA ALA A 20 15.22 3.65 6.33
C ALA A 20 16.07 3.10 7.49
N PHE A 21 16.84 2.04 7.23
CA PHE A 21 17.80 1.49 8.18
C PHE A 21 18.89 2.51 8.54
N ASP A 22 19.53 3.12 7.54
CA ASP A 22 20.63 4.08 7.74
C ASP A 22 20.19 5.31 8.53
N ASN A 23 18.97 5.81 8.26
CA ASN A 23 18.39 6.92 9.02
C ASN A 23 18.11 6.55 10.48
N ALA A 24 17.63 5.33 10.74
CA ALA A 24 17.39 4.86 12.10
C ALA A 24 18.71 4.64 12.86
N ALA A 25 19.71 4.02 12.23
CA ALA A 25 21.04 3.81 12.80
C ALA A 25 21.78 5.12 13.10
N GLY A 26 21.69 6.09 12.18
CA GLY A 26 22.30 7.42 12.32
C GLY A 26 21.65 8.26 13.42
N ASN A 27 20.38 8.03 13.73
CA ASN A 27 19.69 8.70 14.84
C ASN A 27 20.02 8.07 16.20
N ALA A 28 20.20 6.75 16.27
CA ALA A 28 20.58 6.07 17.51
C ALA A 28 22.00 6.44 17.96
N SER A 29 22.91 6.65 17.00
CA SER A 29 24.31 6.99 17.25
C SER A 29 24.57 8.47 17.54
N LYS A 30 23.61 9.36 17.26
CA LYS A 30 23.70 10.75 17.71
C LYS A 30 23.31 10.78 19.18
N PRO A 31 24.25 10.87 20.14
CA PRO A 31 23.89 11.14 21.51
C PRO A 31 23.02 12.39 21.47
N SER A 32 21.86 12.33 22.12
CA SER A 32 20.88 13.39 22.25
C SER A 32 21.52 14.64 22.88
N ASN A 33 22.37 15.32 22.12
CA ASN A 33 22.84 16.67 22.34
C ASN A 33 21.76 17.62 21.83
N HIS A 34 20.52 17.39 22.27
CA HIS A 34 19.64 18.49 22.59
C HIS A 34 20.19 19.20 23.83
N SER A 35 21.40 19.76 23.69
CA SER A 35 21.73 20.97 24.42
C SER A 35 20.66 21.95 23.99
N ARG A 36 19.68 22.13 24.88
CA ARG A 36 18.76 23.24 24.83
C ARG A 36 19.65 24.48 24.71
N LYS A 37 19.84 24.99 23.49
CA LYS A 37 20.29 26.37 23.31
C LYS A 37 19.16 27.18 23.93
N ARG A 38 19.28 27.42 25.24
CA ARG A 38 18.47 28.37 25.98
C ARG A 38 18.56 29.64 25.17
N HIS A 39 17.43 29.97 24.56
CA HIS A 39 17.19 31.26 23.97
C HIS A 39 17.66 32.31 24.97
N LYS A 40 18.73 33.02 24.65
CA LYS A 40 19.14 34.19 25.43
C LYS A 40 18.03 35.23 25.20
N PRO A 41 17.31 35.70 26.22
CA PRO A 41 16.36 36.77 26.03
C PRO A 41 17.13 38.02 25.59
N ASN A 42 16.61 38.64 24.53
CA ASN A 42 17.10 39.87 23.93
C ASN A 42 17.02 41.00 25.00
N PRO A 43 18.13 41.61 25.46
CA PRO A 43 18.03 42.83 26.22
C PRO A 43 17.87 43.99 25.22
N ALA A 44 16.82 44.76 25.43
CA ALA A 44 16.57 45.99 24.70
C ALA A 44 17.77 46.93 24.76
N GLN A 45 17.95 47.63 23.65
CA GLN A 45 18.79 48.80 23.47
C GLN A 45 18.73 49.73 24.69
N SER A 46 19.89 50.01 25.28
CA SER A 46 20.15 51.31 25.91
C SER A 46 21.59 51.73 25.60
N ASN A 47 21.65 52.91 25.00
CA ASN A 47 22.79 53.74 24.67
C ASN A 47 23.87 53.83 25.77
N GLU A 48 25.12 53.99 25.29
CA GLU A 48 26.05 55.06 25.71
C GLU A 48 26.59 55.00 27.15
N PHE A 49 27.90 54.71 27.29
CA PHE A 49 28.90 55.63 27.85
C PHE A 49 30.26 54.92 28.05
N ALA A 50 31.35 55.68 27.85
CA ALA A 50 32.74 55.25 27.80
C ALA A 50 33.38 54.99 29.18
N THR A 51 34.47 54.19 29.20
CA THR A 51 35.76 54.35 29.94
C THR A 51 36.58 53.05 29.76
N MET A 52 37.65 53.07 28.96
CA MET A 52 39.07 53.19 29.35
C MET A 52 39.62 52.04 30.23
N GLU A 53 40.58 51.31 29.63
CA GLU A 53 41.91 51.01 30.20
C GLU A 53 41.97 50.06 31.42
N ASP A 54 42.49 48.83 31.24
CA ASP A 54 43.82 48.50 31.79
C ASP A 54 44.36 47.13 31.31
N THR A 55 45.67 47.11 31.28
CA THR A 55 46.73 46.21 30.87
C THR A 55 46.78 44.86 31.63
N SER A 56 47.08 43.75 30.94
CA SER A 56 47.88 42.65 31.54
C SER A 56 48.41 41.64 30.50
N PRO A 57 49.72 41.70 30.20
CA PRO A 57 50.47 40.66 29.50
C PRO A 57 51.25 39.80 30.52
N GLY A 58 51.09 38.48 30.42
CA GLY A 58 51.82 37.48 31.22
C GLY A 58 51.06 36.17 31.13
N GLY A 59 51.56 35.10 30.53
CA GLY A 59 52.88 34.52 30.71
C GLY A 59 52.70 33.28 31.56
N PHE A 60 52.62 32.10 30.93
CA PHE A 60 53.06 30.84 31.52
C PHE A 60 53.26 29.79 30.43
N LEU A 61 54.54 29.51 30.18
CA LEU A 61 55.01 28.24 29.61
C LEU A 61 54.77 27.17 30.68
N VAL A 62 53.90 26.21 30.40
CA VAL A 62 54.03 24.87 30.98
C VAL A 62 54.39 23.95 29.83
N GLU A 63 55.70 23.88 29.63
CA GLU A 63 56.38 22.80 28.94
C GLU A 63 56.36 21.61 29.90
N ASP A 64 55.41 20.69 29.72
CA ASP A 64 55.50 19.39 30.38
C ASP A 64 55.39 18.28 29.32
N ALA A 65 56.53 17.62 29.20
CA ALA A 65 56.79 16.48 28.35
C ALA A 65 56.20 15.25 29.04
N GLY A 66 55.28 14.55 28.37
CA GLY A 66 54.71 13.34 28.96
C GLY A 66 53.76 12.59 28.06
N GLY A 67 54.30 11.74 27.20
CA GLY A 67 53.67 10.49 26.76
C GLY A 67 52.24 10.58 26.23
N PHE A 68 52.04 11.18 25.05
CA PHE A 68 50.92 10.74 24.22
C PHE A 68 51.30 9.40 23.61
N LEU A 69 50.71 8.33 24.15
CA LEU A 69 50.49 7.13 23.37
C LEU A 69 49.90 7.57 22.04
N LEU A 70 50.68 7.38 20.98
CA LEU A 70 50.16 7.28 19.64
C LEU A 70 49.26 6.04 19.68
N GLU A 71 48.03 6.17 20.19
CA GLU A 71 46.96 5.28 19.78
C GLU A 71 46.93 5.44 18.27
N GLU A 72 47.40 4.40 17.60
CA GLU A 72 47.35 4.21 16.18
C GLU A 72 45.92 4.57 15.76
N HIS A 73 45.78 5.79 15.27
CA HIS A 73 44.57 6.28 14.65
C HIS A 73 44.47 5.49 13.36
N GLU A 74 43.84 4.30 13.47
CA GLU A 74 43.29 3.59 12.34
C GLU A 74 42.60 4.64 11.50
N GLY A 75 43.09 4.78 10.28
CA GLY A 75 42.70 5.85 9.39
C GLY A 75 41.18 5.98 9.40
N SER A 76 40.72 7.22 9.36
CA SER A 76 39.33 7.57 9.09
C SER A 76 38.93 7.07 7.69
N THR A 77 38.92 5.75 7.50
CA THR A 77 38.19 5.04 6.48
C THR A 77 36.73 5.43 6.66
N PRO A 78 35.99 5.69 5.57
CA PRO A 78 34.59 6.07 5.65
C PRO A 78 33.88 5.13 6.62
N SER A 79 33.27 5.71 7.66
CA SER A 79 32.59 5.01 8.75
C SER A 79 31.94 3.74 8.21
N PRO A 80 32.33 2.55 8.67
CA PRO A 80 31.71 1.32 8.21
C PRO A 80 30.20 1.49 8.38
N ASN A 81 29.46 1.22 7.31
CA ASN A 81 28.01 1.31 7.33
C ASN A 81 27.52 0.59 8.59
N PRO A 82 26.61 1.20 9.37
CA PRO A 82 26.13 0.57 10.60
C PRO A 82 25.62 -0.83 10.26
N ILE A 83 26.16 -1.82 10.97
CA ILE A 83 25.88 -3.24 10.70
C ILE A 83 24.58 -3.67 11.42
N SER A 84 24.18 -2.94 12.47
CA SER A 84 22.99 -3.25 13.26
C SER A 84 22.27 -2.01 13.76
N ILE A 85 20.95 -2.09 13.93
CA ILE A 85 20.12 -1.08 14.61
C ILE A 85 19.58 -1.61 15.94
N PRO A 86 19.47 -0.79 16.99
CA PRO A 86 18.81 -1.22 18.23
C PRO A 86 17.31 -1.39 18.01
N LEU A 87 16.70 -2.39 18.65
CA LEU A 87 15.27 -2.71 18.56
C LEU A 87 14.35 -1.50 18.87
N SER A 88 14.80 -0.57 19.72
CA SER A 88 14.07 0.65 20.03
C SER A 88 13.92 1.62 18.85
N SER A 89 14.78 1.50 17.83
CA SER A 89 14.76 2.34 16.63
C SER A 89 13.99 1.71 15.46
N VAL A 90 13.62 0.43 15.56
CA VAL A 90 12.84 -0.30 14.54
C VAL A 90 11.49 0.36 14.24
N PRO A 91 10.67 0.79 15.24
CA PRO A 91 9.40 1.46 14.94
C PRO A 91 9.57 2.74 14.11
N ALA A 92 10.64 3.51 14.36
CA ALA A 92 10.91 4.72 13.59
C ALA A 92 11.30 4.39 12.14
N ALA A 93 12.07 3.32 11.92
CA ALA A 93 12.43 2.85 10.59
C ALA A 93 11.21 2.34 9.80
N LEU A 94 10.31 1.59 10.45
CA LEU A 94 9.06 1.09 9.82
C LEU A 94 8.16 2.23 9.36
N ARG A 95 8.02 3.28 10.17
CA ARG A 95 7.26 4.49 9.80
C ARG A 95 7.84 5.21 8.59
N LEU A 96 9.16 5.16 8.36
CA LEU A 96 9.78 5.74 7.15
C LEU A 96 9.45 4.91 5.89
N LEU A 97 9.21 3.61 6.04
CA LEU A 97 8.77 2.74 4.96
C LEU A 97 7.26 2.85 4.69
N GLY A 98 6.49 3.29 5.69
CA GLY A 98 5.03 3.29 5.66
C GLY A 98 4.42 1.95 6.07
N LEU A 99 5.21 1.10 6.75
CA LEU A 99 4.78 -0.19 7.27
C LEU A 99 4.18 -0.05 8.68
N PRO A 100 3.28 -0.94 9.09
CA PRO A 100 2.72 -0.96 10.45
C PRO A 100 3.81 -1.22 11.50
N ASP A 101 3.68 -0.57 12.65
CA ASP A 101 4.58 -0.69 13.81
C ASP A 101 3.95 -1.49 14.97
N ASP A 102 3.07 -2.43 14.64
CA ASP A 102 2.35 -3.28 15.59
C ASP A 102 3.26 -4.25 16.36
N GLU A 103 2.82 -4.68 17.54
CA GLU A 103 3.61 -5.57 18.42
C GLU A 103 3.93 -6.93 17.76
N GLU A 104 3.06 -7.42 16.86
CA GLU A 104 3.31 -8.65 16.10
C GLU A 104 4.51 -8.50 15.16
N VAL A 105 4.58 -7.41 14.39
CA VAL A 105 5.72 -7.11 13.52
C VAL A 105 6.99 -6.93 14.35
N LEU A 106 6.91 -6.19 15.46
CA LEU A 106 8.04 -6.01 16.36
C LEU A 106 8.51 -7.32 17.00
N SER A 107 7.60 -8.28 17.24
CA SER A 107 7.95 -9.61 17.73
C SER A 107 8.77 -10.41 16.72
N VAL A 108 8.48 -10.29 15.42
CA VAL A 108 9.28 -10.90 14.35
C VAL A 108 10.69 -10.32 14.34
N PHE A 109 10.85 -9.01 14.49
CA PHE A 109 12.16 -8.37 14.62
C PHE A 109 12.92 -8.81 15.89
N ARG A 110 12.23 -9.02 17.01
CA ARG A 110 12.85 -9.58 18.23
C ARG A 110 13.34 -11.01 18.02
N ASN A 111 12.55 -11.83 17.33
CA ASN A 111 12.92 -13.21 16.99
C ASN A 111 14.10 -13.24 16.00
N ALA A 112 14.11 -12.33 15.03
CA ALA A 112 15.22 -12.16 14.09
C ALA A 112 16.50 -11.72 14.80
N ALA A 113 16.41 -10.71 15.68
CA ALA A 113 17.54 -10.26 16.51
C ALA A 113 18.08 -11.35 17.45
N SER A 114 17.21 -12.25 17.93
CA SER A 114 17.60 -13.41 18.76
C SER A 114 18.16 -14.57 17.93
N GLY A 115 18.20 -14.42 16.59
CA GLY A 115 18.75 -15.38 15.66
C GLY A 115 18.04 -16.73 15.69
N TRP A 116 16.73 -16.77 15.38
CA TRP A 116 15.91 -17.96 15.02
C TRP A 116 16.28 -19.32 15.69
N GLY A 117 16.77 -19.31 16.94
CA GLY A 117 17.13 -20.50 17.71
C GLY A 117 18.62 -20.80 17.94
N ALA A 118 19.58 -19.90 17.65
CA ALA A 118 21.02 -20.23 17.76
C ALA A 118 21.84 -19.43 18.80
N SER A 119 21.46 -18.19 19.14
CA SER A 119 22.26 -17.36 20.08
C SER A 119 21.47 -16.97 21.32
N LEU A 120 21.91 -17.47 22.48
CA LEU A 120 21.41 -17.08 23.81
C LEU A 120 21.91 -15.71 24.26
N ASP A 121 22.79 -15.09 23.49
CA ASP A 121 23.27 -13.74 23.73
C ASP A 121 22.14 -12.79 23.31
N GLY A 122 21.35 -12.35 24.30
CA GLY A 122 20.17 -11.48 24.13
C GLY A 122 20.52 -10.07 23.63
N SER A 123 21.18 -9.98 22.48
CA SER A 123 21.52 -8.72 21.83
C SER A 123 20.24 -8.10 21.28
N SER A 124 19.87 -6.94 21.82
CA SER A 124 18.68 -6.19 21.41
C SER A 124 18.85 -5.46 20.07
N ASN A 125 19.68 -5.98 19.18
CA ASN A 125 20.07 -5.32 17.93
C ASN A 125 19.65 -6.20 16.75
N VAL A 126 19.04 -5.58 15.73
CA VAL A 126 18.67 -6.22 14.47
C VAL A 126 19.80 -5.98 13.47
N SER A 127 20.32 -7.04 12.87
CA SER A 127 21.33 -6.94 11.80
C SER A 127 20.72 -6.31 10.55
N ARG A 128 21.57 -5.76 9.67
CA ARG A 128 21.10 -5.22 8.38
C ARG A 128 20.44 -6.32 7.54
N GLU A 129 21.00 -7.52 7.58
CA GLU A 129 20.52 -8.68 6.83
C GLU A 129 19.12 -9.10 7.33
N ASP A 130 18.93 -9.20 8.65
CA ASP A 130 17.63 -9.52 9.24
C ASP A 130 16.59 -8.43 8.94
N TRP A 131 17.00 -7.16 8.97
CA TRP A 131 16.12 -6.05 8.61
C TRP A 131 15.65 -6.15 7.15
N GLN A 132 16.57 -6.40 6.23
CA GLN A 132 16.28 -6.55 4.80
C GLN A 132 15.34 -7.74 4.54
N ALA A 133 15.61 -8.88 5.17
CA ALA A 133 14.81 -10.10 5.03
C ALA A 133 13.37 -9.90 5.54
N VAL A 134 13.20 -9.36 6.76
CA VAL A 134 11.86 -9.14 7.34
C VAL A 134 11.07 -8.10 6.55
N CYS A 135 11.70 -6.97 6.17
CA CYS A 135 11.03 -5.96 5.36
C CYS A 135 10.65 -6.47 3.96
N ALA A 136 11.48 -7.33 3.36
CA ALA A 136 11.16 -7.94 2.07
C ALA A 136 9.90 -8.81 2.17
N ALA A 137 9.84 -9.70 3.17
CA ALA A 137 8.69 -10.56 3.38
C ALA A 137 7.39 -9.78 3.66
N LEU A 138 7.46 -8.69 4.43
CA LEU A 138 6.29 -7.84 4.72
C LEU A 138 5.77 -7.11 3.48
N LEU A 139 6.68 -6.61 2.62
CA LEU A 139 6.30 -5.88 1.41
C LEU A 139 5.81 -6.82 0.29
N GLU A 140 6.34 -8.04 0.23
CA GLU A 140 5.86 -9.08 -0.67
C GLU A 140 4.42 -9.50 -0.33
N ALA A 141 4.08 -9.58 0.97
CA ALA A 141 2.71 -9.86 1.40
C ALA A 141 1.71 -8.73 1.08
N GLU A 142 2.18 -7.48 0.98
CA GLU A 142 1.33 -6.32 0.67
C GLU A 142 1.08 -6.17 -0.85
N ASP A 143 2.08 -6.52 -1.68
CA ASP A 143 2.00 -6.47 -3.15
C ASP A 143 1.46 -7.80 -3.75
N GLY A 144 1.37 -8.85 -2.92
CA GLY A 144 1.07 -10.24 -3.24
C GLY A 144 -0.40 -10.58 -3.56
N GLY A 145 -1.02 -9.78 -4.43
CA GLY A 145 -2.26 -10.13 -5.13
C GLY A 145 -2.06 -11.02 -6.37
N GLY A 146 -0.86 -11.54 -6.64
CA GLY A 146 -0.64 -12.52 -7.71
C GLY A 146 0.79 -12.55 -8.23
N SER A 147 1.54 -13.56 -7.81
CA SER A 147 2.55 -14.22 -8.65
C SER A 147 2.73 -15.62 -8.09
N ASP A 148 1.84 -16.53 -8.51
CA ASP A 148 2.06 -17.97 -8.44
C ASP A 148 3.18 -18.32 -9.45
N ASP A 149 4.41 -17.88 -9.16
CA ASP A 149 5.57 -18.40 -9.86
C ASP A 149 5.96 -19.72 -9.18
N ASP A 150 5.52 -20.81 -9.81
CA ASP A 150 6.08 -22.15 -9.81
C ASP A 150 7.60 -22.15 -9.55
N LEU A 151 7.99 -22.17 -8.28
CA LEU A 151 9.31 -22.61 -7.89
C LEU A 151 9.24 -24.12 -7.64
N PRO A 152 9.88 -24.97 -8.47
CA PRO A 152 9.93 -26.40 -8.23
C PRO A 152 10.76 -26.63 -6.97
N SER A 153 10.05 -26.84 -5.86
CA SER A 153 10.64 -27.31 -4.61
C SER A 153 11.33 -28.64 -4.89
N ALA A 154 12.67 -28.61 -4.92
CA ALA A 154 13.54 -29.76 -5.06
C ALA A 154 13.44 -30.63 -3.79
N HIS A 155 12.33 -31.35 -3.65
CA HIS A 155 12.14 -32.33 -2.61
C HIS A 155 12.47 -33.72 -3.15
N SER A 156 13.68 -34.14 -2.84
CA SER A 156 14.05 -35.49 -2.41
C SER A 156 13.30 -36.66 -3.05
N GLU A 157 14.00 -37.36 -3.94
CA GLU A 157 13.76 -38.76 -4.32
C GLU A 157 13.38 -39.61 -3.11
N ILE A 158 12.17 -40.15 -3.10
CA ILE A 158 11.91 -41.47 -2.51
C ILE A 158 10.95 -42.21 -3.43
N ALA A 159 11.48 -43.24 -4.07
CA ALA A 159 10.74 -44.20 -4.88
C ALA A 159 9.64 -44.90 -4.07
N ALA A 160 8.46 -45.11 -4.65
CA ALA A 160 7.89 -46.45 -4.89
C ALA A 160 6.39 -46.41 -5.28
N VAL A 161 6.06 -47.28 -6.24
CA VAL A 161 4.78 -48.01 -6.41
C VAL A 161 3.64 -47.20 -7.05
N SER A 162 3.39 -47.33 -8.36
CA SER A 162 2.71 -48.43 -9.08
C SER A 162 1.19 -48.50 -8.85
N GLY A 163 0.42 -48.16 -9.88
CA GLY A 163 -1.00 -48.50 -10.02
C GLY A 163 -1.73 -47.51 -10.95
N LYS A 164 -1.70 -47.69 -12.28
CA LYS A 164 -2.61 -48.53 -13.10
C LYS A 164 -3.74 -47.67 -13.72
N GLU A 165 -3.50 -47.37 -15.00
CA GLU A 165 -4.41 -47.28 -16.17
C GLU A 165 -5.92 -47.46 -15.91
N ASP A 166 -6.72 -46.54 -16.46
CA ASP A 166 -8.01 -46.73 -17.18
C ASP A 166 -8.48 -45.33 -17.63
N ASP A 167 -8.33 -44.93 -18.89
CA ASP A 167 -9.27 -45.14 -20.02
C ASP A 167 -10.71 -44.67 -19.73
N SER A 168 -11.13 -43.57 -20.38
CA SER A 168 -12.36 -43.52 -21.19
C SER A 168 -12.57 -42.11 -21.73
N GLY A 169 -12.53 -41.97 -23.05
CA GLY A 169 -12.96 -40.76 -23.74
C GLY A 169 -14.47 -40.54 -23.63
N SER A 170 -14.89 -39.28 -23.79
CA SER A 170 -16.22 -38.96 -24.32
C SER A 170 -16.20 -37.58 -24.99
N ASP A 171 -16.23 -37.67 -26.31
CA ASP A 171 -16.82 -36.76 -27.29
C ASP A 171 -18.12 -36.08 -26.81
N SER A 172 -18.38 -34.82 -27.20
CA SER A 172 -19.70 -34.30 -27.61
C SER A 172 -19.79 -32.76 -27.60
N ASP A 173 -19.78 -32.23 -28.83
CA ASP A 173 -20.68 -31.24 -29.41
C ASP A 173 -20.56 -29.72 -29.16
N GLU A 174 -20.14 -29.08 -30.26
CA GLU A 174 -20.34 -27.70 -30.68
C GLU A 174 -21.84 -27.31 -30.70
N TYR A 175 -22.19 -26.18 -30.07
CA TYR A 175 -23.41 -25.44 -30.42
C TYR A 175 -23.09 -23.99 -30.76
N ARG A 176 -22.92 -23.74 -32.06
CA ARG A 176 -23.04 -22.40 -32.67
C ARG A 176 -24.53 -22.05 -32.75
N MET A 177 -24.96 -21.09 -31.94
CA MET A 177 -26.22 -20.36 -32.16
C MET A 177 -25.89 -19.02 -32.82
N SER A 178 -26.02 -18.98 -34.15
CA SER A 178 -26.15 -17.75 -34.91
C SER A 178 -27.63 -17.37 -34.91
N VAL A 179 -27.99 -16.28 -34.23
CA VAL A 179 -29.27 -15.61 -34.42
C VAL A 179 -29.00 -14.24 -35.02
N ASP A 180 -29.25 -14.17 -36.32
CA ASP A 180 -29.60 -12.96 -37.03
C ASP A 180 -30.93 -12.42 -36.49
N GLY A 181 -30.93 -11.16 -36.07
CA GLY A 181 -32.11 -10.34 -35.80
C GLY A 181 -31.63 -8.89 -35.91
N ASP A 182 -31.66 -8.30 -37.10
CA ASP A 182 -32.82 -7.65 -37.73
C ASP A 182 -33.41 -6.51 -36.89
N THR A 183 -33.35 -5.32 -37.49
CA THR A 183 -34.11 -4.08 -37.23
C THR A 183 -34.18 -3.56 -35.79
N SER A 184 -33.80 -2.32 -35.50
CA SER A 184 -34.31 -1.10 -36.15
C SER A 184 -33.52 0.12 -35.68
N GLU A 185 -33.11 0.96 -36.62
CA GLU A 185 -32.72 2.35 -36.35
C GLU A 185 -33.96 3.18 -35.96
N PRO A 186 -33.84 4.05 -34.95
CA PRO A 186 -34.64 5.25 -34.89
C PRO A 186 -33.75 6.50 -35.06
N GLU A 187 -33.87 7.07 -36.26
CA GLU A 187 -34.21 8.47 -36.55
C GLU A 187 -33.61 9.55 -35.63
N ALA A 188 -32.82 10.41 -36.27
CA ALA A 188 -32.38 11.70 -35.77
C ALA A 188 -33.58 12.58 -35.38
N SER A 189 -33.68 12.93 -34.09
CA SER A 189 -34.56 13.99 -33.62
C SER A 189 -33.75 15.28 -33.45
N ASP A 190 -33.86 16.11 -34.49
CA ASP A 190 -33.48 17.51 -34.55
C ASP A 190 -34.45 18.33 -33.67
N GLU A 191 -33.99 18.89 -32.54
CA GLU A 191 -34.71 19.94 -31.84
C GLU A 191 -33.78 21.10 -31.47
N GLU A 192 -33.77 22.05 -32.40
CA GLU A 192 -33.40 23.45 -32.27
C GLU A 192 -34.23 24.16 -31.20
N TYR A 193 -33.58 24.64 -30.13
CA TYR A 193 -34.14 25.67 -29.27
C TYR A 193 -33.18 26.86 -29.16
N GLN A 194 -33.46 27.87 -29.98
CA GLN A 194 -33.10 29.26 -29.71
C GLN A 194 -34.01 29.80 -28.59
N ASP A 195 -33.44 30.43 -27.56
CA ASP A 195 -34.01 31.69 -27.03
C ASP A 195 -32.90 32.51 -26.35
N ASP A 196 -32.40 33.49 -27.10
CA ASP A 196 -31.57 34.58 -26.61
C ASP A 196 -32.38 35.43 -25.62
N ARG A 197 -32.06 35.35 -24.33
CA ARG A 197 -32.45 36.40 -23.36
C ARG A 197 -31.29 36.81 -22.45
N PRO A 198 -30.81 38.06 -22.53
CA PRO A 198 -29.82 38.59 -21.61
C PRO A 198 -30.49 39.03 -20.31
N ALA A 199 -30.32 38.26 -19.24
CA ALA A 199 -30.78 38.63 -17.91
C ALA A 199 -29.59 38.84 -16.95
N LEU A 200 -29.25 40.12 -16.73
CA LEU A 200 -28.46 40.61 -15.62
C LEU A 200 -28.90 39.97 -14.29
N ARG A 201 -28.04 39.21 -13.60
CA ARG A 201 -28.13 38.98 -12.14
C ARG A 201 -26.78 38.82 -11.45
N LYS A 202 -26.42 39.88 -10.70
CA LYS A 202 -25.90 39.95 -9.33
C LYS A 202 -24.75 39.01 -8.90
N PRO A 203 -23.59 39.54 -8.46
CA PRO A 203 -22.54 38.74 -7.84
C PRO A 203 -23.02 38.25 -6.47
N ARG A 204 -23.09 36.94 -6.31
CA ARG A 204 -23.41 36.28 -5.04
C ARG A 204 -22.10 35.73 -4.48
N ASP A 205 -21.71 36.27 -3.33
CA ASP A 205 -20.56 35.84 -2.53
C ASP A 205 -20.58 34.32 -2.35
N SER A 206 -19.58 33.66 -2.92
CA SER A 206 -19.32 32.23 -2.75
C SER A 206 -18.48 32.06 -1.49
N SER A 207 -19.16 31.84 -0.37
CA SER A 207 -18.53 31.26 0.82
C SER A 207 -18.11 29.84 0.49
N LYS A 208 -16.81 29.69 0.18
CA LYS A 208 -16.11 28.44 -0.10
C LYS A 208 -16.05 27.59 1.17
N SER A 209 -17.16 26.95 1.53
CA SER A 209 -17.15 25.83 2.45
C SER A 209 -16.50 24.65 1.75
N VAL A 210 -15.33 24.24 2.22
CA VAL A 210 -14.67 22.96 1.94
C VAL A 210 -15.56 21.82 2.47
N SER A 211 -16.69 21.59 1.84
CA SER A 211 -17.39 20.32 1.91
C SER A 211 -16.52 19.34 1.13
N SER A 212 -15.97 18.35 1.84
CA SER A 212 -15.25 17.19 1.31
C SER A 212 -15.72 16.84 -0.10
N ALA A 213 -14.81 16.97 -1.06
CA ALA A 213 -15.06 16.80 -2.49
C ALA A 213 -15.56 15.39 -2.76
N ARG A 214 -16.86 15.17 -2.59
CA ARG A 214 -17.57 14.06 -3.18
C ARG A 214 -17.42 14.28 -4.67
N LEU A 215 -16.63 13.42 -5.32
CA LEU A 215 -16.53 13.39 -6.76
C LEU A 215 -17.95 13.17 -7.28
N ASP A 216 -18.55 14.24 -7.80
CA ASP A 216 -19.91 14.18 -8.30
C ASP A 216 -19.91 13.27 -9.54
N ALA A 217 -20.75 12.24 -9.53
CA ALA A 217 -20.97 11.33 -10.66
C ALA A 217 -21.37 12.06 -11.96
N SER A 218 -21.76 13.33 -11.86
CA SER A 218 -22.05 14.21 -12.99
C SER A 218 -20.85 14.48 -13.90
N GLN A 219 -19.60 14.21 -13.44
CA GLN A 219 -18.39 14.45 -14.24
C GLN A 219 -18.04 13.32 -15.22
N LEU A 220 -18.76 12.20 -15.21
CA LEU A 220 -18.49 11.11 -16.16
C LEU A 220 -18.87 11.50 -17.58
N SER A 221 -17.96 11.24 -18.53
CA SER A 221 -18.25 11.37 -19.95
C SER A 221 -19.34 10.38 -20.37
N THR A 222 -20.09 10.70 -21.44
CA THR A 222 -21.16 9.84 -21.96
C THR A 222 -20.67 8.41 -22.24
N LYS A 223 -19.42 8.27 -22.70
CA LYS A 223 -18.79 6.97 -22.94
C LYS A 223 -18.56 6.19 -21.65
N GLN A 224 -18.01 6.83 -20.63
CA GLN A 224 -17.77 6.20 -19.32
C GLN A 224 -19.07 5.79 -18.64
N LYS A 225 -20.13 6.60 -18.76
CA LYS A 225 -21.46 6.23 -18.27
C LYS A 225 -22.01 5.00 -18.96
N ALA A 226 -21.81 4.86 -20.27
CA ALA A 226 -22.21 3.67 -21.00
C ALA A 226 -21.46 2.42 -20.50
N GLU A 227 -20.15 2.54 -20.27
CA GLU A 227 -19.30 1.46 -19.74
C GLU A 227 -19.71 1.08 -18.30
N CYS A 228 -19.89 2.07 -17.41
CA CYS A 228 -20.46 1.86 -16.06
C CYS A 228 -21.77 1.07 -16.12
N ARG A 229 -22.67 1.45 -17.04
CA ARG A 229 -23.99 0.83 -17.16
C ARG A 229 -23.90 -0.60 -17.69
N GLU A 230 -22.98 -0.87 -18.60
CA GLU A 230 -22.71 -2.22 -19.10
C GLU A 230 -22.17 -3.14 -17.98
N ASP A 231 -21.20 -2.65 -17.21
CA ASP A 231 -20.67 -3.40 -16.06
C ASP A 231 -21.71 -3.59 -14.97
N PHE A 232 -22.54 -2.59 -14.69
CA PHE A 232 -23.65 -2.70 -13.75
C PHE A 232 -24.68 -3.75 -14.20
N ALA A 233 -24.94 -3.85 -15.52
CA ALA A 233 -25.85 -4.85 -16.07
C ALA A 233 -25.38 -6.30 -15.83
N ARG A 234 -24.07 -6.54 -15.67
CA ARG A 234 -23.52 -7.88 -15.38
C ARG A 234 -23.97 -8.44 -14.04
N PHE A 235 -24.34 -7.57 -13.10
CA PHE A 235 -24.94 -7.98 -11.83
C PHE A 235 -26.40 -8.43 -11.96
N PHE A 236 -27.07 -8.15 -13.08
CA PHE A 236 -28.49 -8.40 -13.31
C PHE A 236 -28.77 -9.00 -14.70
N PRO A 237 -28.30 -10.22 -14.98
CA PRO A 237 -28.45 -10.84 -16.31
C PRO A 237 -29.92 -11.00 -16.75
N ASP A 238 -30.86 -11.06 -15.80
CA ASP A 238 -32.28 -11.25 -16.04
C ASP A 238 -33.06 -9.94 -16.18
N VAL A 239 -32.42 -8.78 -15.99
CA VAL A 239 -33.09 -7.47 -15.98
C VAL A 239 -32.78 -6.72 -17.28
N PRO A 240 -33.80 -6.25 -18.03
CA PRO A 240 -33.57 -5.47 -19.23
C PRO A 240 -32.92 -4.13 -18.92
N GLY A 241 -32.11 -3.62 -19.86
CA GLY A 241 -31.34 -2.38 -19.69
C GLY A 241 -32.16 -1.15 -19.28
N THR A 242 -33.44 -1.10 -19.66
CA THR A 242 -34.39 -0.03 -19.32
C THR A 242 -34.78 0.01 -17.84
N GLU A 243 -34.62 -1.10 -17.11
CA GLU A 243 -35.01 -1.22 -15.70
C GLU A 243 -33.81 -1.14 -14.74
N LEU A 244 -32.58 -1.09 -15.27
CA LEU A 244 -31.35 -1.08 -14.47
C LEU A 244 -31.29 0.07 -13.46
N ASP A 245 -31.82 1.25 -13.80
CA ASP A 245 -31.78 2.43 -12.94
C ASP A 245 -32.58 2.24 -11.63
N ARG A 246 -33.48 1.26 -11.59
CA ARG A 246 -34.28 0.90 -10.41
C ARG A 246 -33.65 -0.22 -9.58
N GLN A 247 -32.69 -0.93 -10.14
CA GLN A 247 -32.02 -2.03 -9.46
C GLN A 247 -30.97 -1.49 -8.49
N LYS A 248 -30.69 -2.30 -7.47
CA LYS A 248 -29.64 -2.02 -6.50
C LYS A 248 -28.82 -3.27 -6.28
N ILE A 249 -27.51 -3.14 -6.33
CA ILE A 249 -26.59 -4.24 -6.04
C ILE A 249 -26.67 -4.52 -4.55
N MET A 250 -27.12 -5.72 -4.20
CA MET A 250 -27.11 -6.23 -2.84
C MET A 250 -25.92 -7.15 -2.62
N ILE A 251 -25.63 -7.45 -1.35
CA ILE A 251 -24.60 -8.44 -0.95
C ILE A 251 -24.80 -9.77 -1.69
N LYS A 252 -26.06 -10.22 -1.87
CA LYS A 252 -26.39 -11.46 -2.57
C LYS A 252 -25.93 -11.45 -4.03
N ASP A 253 -26.03 -10.31 -4.71
CA ASP A 253 -25.65 -10.18 -6.11
C ASP A 253 -24.13 -10.23 -6.26
N VAL A 254 -23.40 -9.54 -5.38
CA VAL A 254 -21.93 -9.58 -5.36
C VAL A 254 -21.43 -10.99 -5.05
N THR A 255 -22.01 -11.67 -4.05
CA THR A 255 -21.68 -13.06 -3.73
C THR A 255 -21.98 -14.00 -4.89
N ARG A 256 -23.10 -13.80 -5.60
CA ARG A 256 -23.44 -14.58 -6.80
C ARG A 256 -22.39 -14.41 -7.89
N VAL A 257 -22.03 -13.17 -8.23
CA VAL A 257 -21.02 -12.88 -9.26
C VAL A 257 -19.65 -13.42 -8.84
N ALA A 258 -19.26 -13.25 -7.58
CA ALA A 258 -18.01 -13.79 -7.06
C ALA A 258 -17.95 -15.32 -7.15
N ASN A 259 -19.05 -16.03 -6.90
CA ASN A 259 -19.11 -17.47 -7.06
C ASN A 259 -19.01 -17.91 -8.53
N LEU A 260 -19.63 -17.16 -9.44
CA LEU A 260 -19.56 -17.42 -10.89
C LEU A 260 -18.15 -17.16 -11.43
N LEU A 261 -17.48 -16.10 -10.97
CA LEU A 261 -16.07 -15.84 -11.29
C LEU A 261 -15.15 -16.92 -10.73
N LYS A 262 -15.39 -17.39 -9.50
CA LYS A 262 -14.66 -18.53 -8.93
C LYS A 262 -14.87 -19.81 -9.72
N GLU A 263 -16.05 -20.05 -10.28
CA GLU A 263 -16.31 -21.21 -11.14
C GLU A 263 -15.48 -21.15 -12.42
N LYS A 264 -15.34 -19.96 -13.03
CA LYS A 264 -14.51 -19.78 -14.21
C LYS A 264 -13.01 -19.89 -13.94
N ILE A 265 -12.54 -19.49 -12.76
CA ILE A 265 -11.12 -19.63 -12.37
C ILE A 265 -10.81 -21.08 -11.93
N LYS A 266 -11.78 -21.78 -11.32
CA LYS A 266 -11.60 -23.16 -10.84
C LYS A 266 -11.57 -24.21 -11.94
N ALA A 267 -12.06 -23.92 -13.13
CA ALA A 267 -12.09 -24.90 -14.22
C ALA A 267 -10.69 -25.26 -14.75
N GLU A 268 -9.67 -24.42 -14.51
CA GLU A 268 -8.34 -24.61 -15.09
C GLU A 268 -7.20 -24.61 -14.05
N GLU A 269 -7.33 -23.99 -12.86
CA GLU A 269 -6.15 -23.74 -12.00
C GLU A 269 -6.27 -24.01 -10.47
N VAL A 270 -7.38 -24.47 -9.90
CA VAL A 270 -7.50 -24.52 -8.41
C VAL A 270 -7.83 -25.91 -7.87
N SER A 271 -6.82 -26.79 -7.88
CA SER A 271 -6.74 -28.03 -7.08
C SER A 271 -6.22 -27.74 -5.65
N LEU A 272 -6.84 -26.79 -4.93
CA LEU A 272 -6.58 -26.58 -3.49
C LEU A 272 -7.88 -26.71 -2.71
N LEU A 273 -8.24 -27.97 -2.47
CA LEU A 273 -9.49 -28.47 -1.87
C LEU A 273 -9.72 -28.12 -0.39
N TYR A 274 -9.04 -27.12 0.19
CA TYR A 274 -9.06 -26.92 1.66
C TYR A 274 -9.41 -25.51 2.18
N LEU A 275 -9.86 -24.56 1.35
CA LEU A 275 -10.30 -23.23 1.84
C LEU A 275 -11.73 -22.76 1.48
N PRO A 276 -12.76 -23.63 1.33
CA PRO A 276 -14.11 -23.13 1.05
C PRO A 276 -14.74 -22.35 2.22
N VAL A 277 -14.35 -22.63 3.48
CA VAL A 277 -14.97 -22.01 4.66
C VAL A 277 -14.37 -20.64 4.98
N PHE A 278 -13.03 -20.51 4.99
CA PHE A 278 -12.35 -19.25 5.30
C PHE A 278 -12.54 -18.18 4.22
N PHE A 279 -12.60 -18.59 2.95
CA PHE A 279 -12.76 -17.66 1.84
C PHE A 279 -14.19 -17.08 1.75
N ALA A 280 -15.20 -17.80 2.23
CA ALA A 280 -16.58 -17.31 2.24
C ALA A 280 -16.82 -16.24 3.32
N GLU A 281 -16.22 -16.40 4.50
CA GLU A 281 -16.34 -15.42 5.60
C GLU A 281 -15.53 -14.15 5.33
N GLY A 282 -14.29 -14.27 4.85
CA GLY A 282 -13.44 -13.10 4.56
C GLY A 282 -14.00 -12.20 3.44
N ILE A 283 -14.49 -12.80 2.35
CA ILE A 283 -15.04 -12.04 1.22
C ILE A 283 -16.31 -11.29 1.62
N SER A 284 -17.17 -11.90 2.45
CA SER A 284 -18.42 -11.27 2.86
C SER A 284 -18.18 -9.98 3.66
N LEU A 285 -17.14 -9.96 4.51
CA LEU A 285 -16.76 -8.77 5.29
C LEU A 285 -16.23 -7.64 4.40
N GLN A 286 -15.36 -7.97 3.44
CA GLN A 286 -14.84 -6.98 2.49
C GLN A 286 -15.95 -6.40 1.60
N ILE A 287 -16.92 -7.21 1.17
CA ILE A 287 -18.08 -6.74 0.40
C ILE A 287 -18.92 -5.76 1.23
N ILE A 288 -19.16 -6.06 2.51
CA ILE A 288 -19.94 -5.18 3.39
C ILE A 288 -19.21 -3.84 3.59
N GLU A 289 -17.90 -3.87 3.83
CA GLU A 289 -17.09 -2.66 3.99
C GLU A 289 -17.08 -1.81 2.71
N MET A 290 -16.90 -2.44 1.54
CA MET A 290 -16.98 -1.77 0.26
C MET A 290 -18.37 -1.13 0.04
N LEU A 291 -19.44 -1.89 0.26
CA LEU A 291 -20.81 -1.35 0.14
C LEU A 291 -21.04 -0.22 1.13
N GLU A 292 -20.53 -0.30 2.35
CA GLU A 292 -20.65 0.77 3.35
C GLU A 292 -19.86 2.03 2.99
N ALA A 293 -18.70 1.87 2.34
CA ALA A 293 -17.88 3.00 1.89
C ALA A 293 -18.51 3.78 0.72
N PHE A 294 -19.20 3.09 -0.18
CA PHE A 294 -19.69 3.69 -1.44
C PHE A 294 -21.22 3.89 -1.50
N SER A 295 -22.00 3.14 -0.71
CA SER A 295 -23.46 3.25 -0.64
C SER A 295 -23.91 4.53 0.02
N THR A 296 -24.93 5.16 -0.57
CA THR A 296 -25.71 6.22 0.08
C THR A 296 -26.97 5.67 0.75
N SER A 297 -27.33 4.42 0.48
CA SER A 297 -28.52 3.77 1.04
C SER A 297 -28.23 3.14 2.42
N PRO A 298 -29.16 3.26 3.39
CA PRO A 298 -28.97 2.73 4.75
C PRO A 298 -29.05 1.20 4.82
N ASP A 299 -29.58 0.56 3.77
CA ASP A 299 -29.71 -0.89 3.62
C ASP A 299 -28.44 -1.57 3.09
N LYS A 300 -27.33 -0.83 2.97
CA LYS A 300 -26.06 -1.29 2.39
C LYS A 300 -26.22 -1.82 0.95
N SER A 301 -27.14 -1.23 0.19
CA SER A 301 -27.30 -1.51 -1.24
C SER A 301 -26.74 -0.38 -2.10
N MET A 302 -26.11 -0.74 -3.22
CA MET A 302 -25.46 0.23 -4.10
C MET A 302 -26.31 0.44 -5.36
N ASN A 303 -26.80 1.67 -5.57
CA ASN A 303 -27.53 2.06 -6.78
C ASN A 303 -26.54 2.39 -7.92
N LEU A 304 -27.06 2.62 -9.14
CA LEU A 304 -26.22 2.95 -10.30
C LEU A 304 -25.33 4.20 -10.07
N PRO A 305 -25.84 5.34 -9.57
CA PRO A 305 -24.98 6.49 -9.23
C PRO A 305 -23.89 6.20 -8.19
N ASP A 306 -24.15 5.32 -7.23
CA ASP A 306 -23.17 4.92 -6.21
C ASP A 306 -22.08 4.03 -6.83
N PHE A 307 -22.48 3.11 -7.73
CA PHE A 307 -21.57 2.29 -8.52
C PHE A 307 -20.69 3.13 -9.44
N GLU A 308 -21.25 4.11 -10.14
CA GLU A 308 -20.49 5.06 -10.97
C GLU A 308 -19.39 5.77 -10.18
N ARG A 309 -19.70 6.25 -8.97
CA ARG A 309 -18.69 6.89 -8.10
C ARG A 309 -17.62 5.90 -7.66
N MET A 310 -18.01 4.68 -7.32
CA MET A 310 -17.07 3.62 -6.97
C MET A 310 -16.09 3.34 -8.13
N MET A 311 -16.58 3.21 -9.37
CA MET A 311 -15.72 2.98 -10.55
C MET A 311 -14.71 4.12 -10.78
N ILE A 312 -15.10 5.37 -10.52
CA ILE A 312 -14.19 6.53 -10.59
C ILE A 312 -13.13 6.47 -9.49
N VAL A 313 -13.55 6.27 -8.24
CA VAL A 313 -12.64 6.29 -7.07
C VAL A 313 -11.60 5.17 -7.19
N THR A 314 -12.03 4.01 -7.66
CA THR A 314 -11.17 2.84 -7.89
C THR A 314 -10.38 2.91 -9.20
N LYS A 315 -10.63 3.93 -10.05
CA LYS A 315 -9.99 4.11 -11.37
C LYS A 315 -10.16 2.91 -12.30
N LEU A 316 -11.27 2.19 -12.17
CA LEU A 316 -11.62 1.08 -13.06
C LEU A 316 -12.07 1.57 -14.44
N ILE A 317 -12.51 2.83 -14.53
CA ILE A 317 -12.87 3.48 -15.79
C ILE A 317 -11.98 4.72 -15.97
N ARG A 318 -11.38 4.87 -17.16
CA ARG A 318 -10.45 5.95 -17.50
C ARG A 318 -11.05 6.97 -18.45
#